data_AF-A0A2V8JYY6-F1
#
_entry.id   AF-A0A2V8JYY6-F1
#
_cell.length_a   1.000
_cell.length_b   1.000
_cell.length_c   1.000
_cell.angle_alpha   90.00
_cell.angle_beta   90.00
_cell.angle_gamma   90.00
#
_symmetry.space_group_name_H-M   'P 1'
#
loop_
_entity.id
_entity.type
_entity.pdbx_description
1 polymer ?
#
loop_
_entity_poly.entity_id
_entity_poly.type
_entity_poly.pdbx_seq_one_letter_code
_entity_poly.pdbx_strand_id
1 'polypeptide(L)'
;MNSVVATAGAIPSGHDRQHCFSESTRGSEGLDCDNDSIVVKERQMKLHKRILLLSSLTLASVMPAWSQVEKAELRTTAISCGVCAAVSEVKLRRIAGVDKVTISKSAESVTVSYKPGAVFQPLEIRKILEPLNVGIAQFQISATGRIQEQGGKQFFVAGKDKFVLRAAANAPKIPTNTAVSIEAILNDKIYPMELRVMTFKPVAQ
;
A
#
# COMPACT_ATOMS: atom_id res chain seq x y z
N MET A 1 29.54 35.53 -47.77
CA MET A 1 30.51 34.42 -47.78
C MET A 1 30.65 33.86 -46.37
N ASN A 2 30.35 32.59 -46.14
CA ASN A 2 31.30 31.64 -45.52
C ASN A 2 30.72 30.22 -45.60
N SER A 3 31.58 29.28 -45.98
CA SER A 3 31.25 27.86 -46.14
C SER A 3 31.92 27.09 -45.00
N VAL A 4 31.20 26.15 -44.40
CA VAL A 4 31.81 25.07 -43.60
C VAL A 4 31.17 23.76 -44.04
N VAL A 5 32.03 22.77 -44.29
CA VAL A 5 31.74 21.51 -44.97
C VAL A 5 32.15 20.36 -44.04
N ALA A 6 31.57 19.17 -44.27
CA ALA A 6 31.96 17.87 -43.70
C ALA A 6 31.63 17.66 -42.19
N THR A 7 31.40 16.43 -41.71
CA THR A 7 31.53 15.09 -42.34
C THR A 7 30.50 14.11 -41.77
N ALA A 8 30.06 13.13 -42.57
CA ALA A 8 29.36 11.96 -42.05
C ALA A 8 30.35 10.93 -41.48
N GLY A 9 29.98 10.25 -40.39
CA GLY A 9 30.73 9.14 -39.80
C GLY A 9 29.94 7.83 -39.89
N ALA A 10 30.59 6.75 -40.30
CA ALA A 10 29.95 5.49 -40.70
C ALA A 10 30.01 4.37 -39.64
N ILE A 11 29.32 3.26 -39.96
CA ILE A 11 29.07 2.05 -39.17
C ILE A 11 30.30 1.11 -39.16
N PRO A 12 30.53 0.35 -38.06
CA PRO A 12 30.49 -1.12 -38.13
C PRO A 12 29.60 -1.69 -37.00
N SER A 13 28.77 -2.73 -37.12
CA SER A 13 28.84 -4.04 -37.82
C SER A 13 29.89 -5.01 -37.28
N GLY A 14 29.47 -5.85 -36.34
CA GLY A 14 30.16 -7.05 -35.84
C GLY A 14 29.21 -7.78 -34.86
N HIS A 15 28.48 -8.84 -35.23
CA HIS A 15 28.85 -10.19 -35.68
C HIS A 15 28.90 -11.20 -34.52
N ASP A 16 27.87 -12.07 -34.52
CA ASP A 16 27.79 -13.45 -34.01
C ASP A 16 28.60 -13.89 -32.79
N ARG A 17 27.89 -14.39 -31.76
CA ARG A 17 28.22 -15.71 -31.21
C ARG A 17 27.01 -16.41 -30.58
N GLN A 18 26.53 -17.42 -31.28
CA GLN A 18 25.79 -18.51 -30.67
C GLN A 18 26.72 -19.32 -29.76
N HIS A 19 26.21 -19.81 -28.62
CA HIS A 19 26.68 -21.07 -28.06
C HIS A 19 25.62 -21.69 -27.14
N CYS A 20 24.85 -22.62 -27.71
CA CYS A 20 24.53 -23.81 -26.96
C CYS A 20 25.83 -24.59 -26.75
N PHE A 21 25.99 -25.21 -25.59
CA PHE A 21 26.84 -26.38 -25.44
C PHE A 21 26.18 -27.36 -24.49
N SER A 22 26.17 -28.62 -24.88
CA SER A 22 25.45 -29.71 -24.24
C SER A 22 26.35 -30.94 -24.19
N GLU A 23 26.71 -31.38 -22.99
CA GLU A 23 27.43 -32.64 -22.75
C GLU A 23 27.07 -33.08 -21.31
N SER A 24 26.53 -34.25 -20.95
CA SER A 24 26.43 -35.60 -21.53
C SER A 24 27.40 -36.63 -20.91
N THR A 25 26.91 -37.29 -19.84
CA THR A 25 27.15 -38.70 -19.41
C THR A 25 28.40 -39.13 -18.62
N ARG A 26 28.14 -40.20 -17.81
CA ARG A 26 28.98 -41.10 -16.98
C ARG A 26 29.33 -40.56 -15.58
N GLY A 27 29.02 -41.23 -14.46
CA GLY A 27 29.17 -42.66 -14.07
C GLY A 27 30.47 -42.80 -13.24
N SER A 28 30.60 -43.52 -12.13
CA SER A 28 29.79 -44.50 -11.37
C SER A 28 30.40 -44.69 -9.95
N GLU A 29 29.92 -45.68 -9.14
CA GLU A 29 30.46 -46.13 -7.81
C GLU A 29 30.22 -45.13 -6.64
N GLY A 30 29.85 -45.45 -5.38
CA GLY A 30 29.48 -46.64 -4.58
C GLY A 30 29.30 -46.14 -3.10
N LEU A 31 28.79 -46.84 -2.08
CA LEU A 31 28.23 -48.19 -1.87
C LEU A 31 27.17 -48.13 -0.70
N ASP A 32 26.65 -49.28 -0.29
CA ASP A 32 25.96 -49.70 0.96
C ASP A 32 25.85 -48.71 2.16
N CYS A 33 24.65 -48.46 2.69
CA CYS A 33 23.87 -49.29 3.64
C CYS A 33 24.40 -49.26 5.09
N ASP A 34 23.61 -48.66 6.00
CA ASP A 34 23.04 -49.45 7.10
C ASP A 34 21.77 -48.80 7.66
N ASN A 35 20.94 -49.61 8.32
CA ASN A 35 19.64 -49.28 8.87
C ASN A 35 19.59 -49.83 10.30
N ASP A 36 19.20 -49.00 11.28
CA ASP A 36 18.52 -49.55 12.45
C ASP A 36 17.33 -48.69 12.89
N SER A 37 16.31 -49.41 13.36
CA SER A 37 14.96 -48.91 13.62
C SER A 37 14.62 -49.01 15.10
N ILE A 38 14.22 -47.92 15.74
CA ILE A 38 13.59 -48.00 17.06
C ILE A 38 12.07 -48.08 16.90
N VAL A 39 11.56 -49.31 16.89
CA VAL A 39 10.12 -49.61 16.93
C VAL A 39 9.62 -49.59 18.37
N VAL A 40 8.73 -48.66 18.71
CA VAL A 40 7.88 -48.78 19.91
C VAL A 40 6.39 -48.58 19.57
N LYS A 41 5.83 -49.65 19.00
CA LYS A 41 4.62 -50.32 19.49
C LYS A 41 3.36 -49.46 19.66
N GLU A 42 2.50 -49.49 18.63
CA GLU A 42 1.09 -49.09 18.72
C GLU A 42 0.40 -49.67 19.97
N ARG A 43 -0.23 -48.81 20.77
CA ARG A 43 -1.33 -49.20 21.65
C ARG A 43 -2.64 -48.64 21.12
N GLN A 44 -3.37 -49.50 20.45
CA GLN A 44 -4.78 -49.33 20.12
C GLN A 44 -5.58 -49.03 21.40
N MET A 45 -6.15 -47.83 21.52
CA MET A 45 -7.37 -47.62 22.31
C MET A 45 -8.49 -47.14 21.38
N LYS A 46 -9.35 -48.11 21.02
CA LYS A 46 -10.72 -47.85 20.58
C LYS A 46 -11.45 -46.98 21.63
N LEU A 47 -12.57 -46.38 21.18
CA LEU A 47 -13.51 -45.57 21.97
C LEU A 47 -12.98 -44.12 22.17
N HIS A 48 -13.46 -43.11 21.44
CA HIS A 48 -14.86 -42.86 21.10
C HIS A 48 -15.06 -42.28 19.68
N LYS A 49 -15.91 -42.94 18.89
CA LYS A 49 -16.49 -42.37 17.66
C LYS A 49 -17.38 -41.17 18.01
N ARG A 50 -16.87 -39.92 17.88
CA ARG A 50 -17.66 -38.67 17.60
C ARG A 50 -16.86 -37.36 17.60
N ILE A 51 -15.58 -37.34 17.99
CA ILE A 51 -14.81 -36.10 18.20
C ILE A 51 -13.73 -35.88 17.12
N LEU A 52 -14.15 -35.86 15.83
CA LEU A 52 -13.28 -35.59 14.68
C LEU A 52 -13.95 -34.66 13.64
N LEU A 53 -14.59 -33.58 14.09
CA LEU A 53 -15.24 -32.60 13.21
C LEU A 53 -15.08 -31.11 13.61
N LEU A 54 -14.30 -30.75 14.63
CA LEU A 54 -14.25 -29.36 15.16
C LEU A 54 -12.86 -28.68 15.29
N SER A 55 -11.78 -29.25 14.74
CA SER A 55 -10.40 -28.82 15.03
C SER A 55 -9.69 -28.00 13.93
N SER A 56 -10.41 -27.23 13.09
CA SER A 56 -9.81 -26.56 11.91
C SER A 56 -10.19 -25.10 11.65
N LEU A 57 -10.75 -24.34 12.62
CA LEU A 57 -11.27 -22.98 12.35
C LEU A 57 -10.89 -21.89 13.38
N THR A 58 -9.74 -21.97 14.05
CA THR A 58 -9.36 -21.01 15.11
C THR A 58 -8.01 -20.30 14.91
N LEU A 59 -7.47 -20.25 13.68
CA LEU A 59 -6.23 -19.51 13.37
C LEU A 59 -6.36 -18.54 12.19
N ALA A 60 -7.50 -17.86 12.07
CA ALA A 60 -7.74 -16.82 11.05
C ALA A 60 -7.95 -15.40 11.64
N SER A 61 -8.01 -15.25 12.96
CA SER A 61 -8.50 -14.04 13.64
C SER A 61 -7.41 -13.04 14.10
N VAL A 62 -6.12 -13.33 13.89
CA VAL A 62 -5.01 -12.41 14.23
C VAL A 62 -4.30 -11.89 12.98
N MET A 63 -5.10 -11.39 12.03
CA MET A 63 -4.59 -10.48 10.99
C MET A 63 -4.61 -9.06 11.58
N PRO A 64 -3.45 -8.42 11.86
CA PRO A 64 -3.46 -7.02 12.27
C PRO A 64 -4.09 -6.20 11.15
N ALA A 65 -4.95 -5.24 11.53
CA ALA A 65 -5.64 -4.36 10.58
C ALA A 65 -4.63 -3.77 9.59
N TRP A 66 -4.96 -3.82 8.28
CA TRP A 66 -4.05 -3.39 7.22
C TRP A 66 -3.51 -1.99 7.50
N SER A 67 -2.19 -1.87 7.57
CA SER A 67 -1.55 -0.57 7.69
C SER A 67 -1.58 0.13 6.35
N GLN A 68 -2.41 1.16 6.22
CA GLN A 68 -2.65 1.96 5.01
C GLN A 68 -3.54 3.18 5.32
N VAL A 69 -3.81 4.02 4.33
CA VAL A 69 -4.91 5.00 4.37
C VAL A 69 -6.22 4.29 4.03
N GLU A 70 -7.20 4.20 4.95
CA GLU A 70 -8.48 3.53 4.67
C GLU A 70 -9.53 4.47 4.06
N LYS A 71 -9.53 5.75 4.45
CA LYS A 71 -10.45 6.77 3.94
C LYS A 71 -9.75 8.12 3.81
N ALA A 72 -10.07 8.83 2.74
CA ALA A 72 -9.80 10.25 2.59
C ALA A 72 -11.13 11.01 2.43
N GLU A 73 -11.33 12.02 3.25
CA GLU A 73 -12.39 13.02 3.10
C GLU A 73 -11.79 14.31 2.55
N LEU A 74 -12.37 14.79 1.47
CA LEU A 74 -11.93 15.94 0.72
C LEU A 74 -12.94 17.06 0.92
N ARG A 75 -12.50 18.19 1.48
CA ARG A 75 -13.25 19.44 1.36
C ARG A 75 -13.00 20.00 -0.03
N THR A 76 -14.05 20.08 -0.83
CA THR A 76 -13.98 20.55 -2.21
C THR A 76 -14.58 21.94 -2.35
N THR A 77 -14.37 22.55 -3.51
CA THR A 77 -15.05 23.80 -3.90
C THR A 77 -15.79 23.53 -5.21
N ALA A 78 -17.04 24.01 -5.31
CA ALA A 78 -17.89 23.94 -6.52
C ALA A 78 -18.41 22.54 -6.90
N ILE A 79 -18.40 21.56 -6.00
CA ILE A 79 -19.04 20.25 -6.25
C ILE A 79 -20.58 20.27 -6.06
N SER A 80 -21.14 21.43 -5.71
CA SER A 80 -22.58 21.68 -5.60
C SER A 80 -23.34 21.48 -6.93
N CYS A 81 -22.65 21.64 -8.07
CA CYS A 81 -23.20 21.30 -9.38
C CYS A 81 -23.48 19.79 -9.50
N GLY A 82 -24.74 19.41 -9.70
CA GLY A 82 -25.17 18.00 -9.73
C GLY A 82 -24.50 17.17 -10.83
N VAL A 83 -24.23 17.78 -12.00
CA VAL A 83 -23.51 17.12 -13.10
C VAL A 83 -22.03 16.92 -12.73
N CYS A 84 -21.37 17.95 -12.19
CA CYS A 84 -19.98 17.84 -11.75
C CYS A 84 -19.81 16.78 -10.66
N ALA A 85 -20.75 16.69 -9.71
CA ALA A 85 -20.76 15.65 -8.69
C ALA A 85 -20.84 14.24 -9.31
N ALA A 86 -21.82 13.97 -10.18
CA ALA A 86 -21.98 12.66 -10.81
C ALA A 86 -20.74 12.25 -11.65
N VAL A 87 -20.19 13.18 -12.44
CA VAL A 87 -18.98 12.93 -13.23
C VAL A 87 -17.76 12.72 -12.33
N SER A 88 -17.63 13.49 -11.25
CA SER A 88 -16.56 13.32 -10.25
C SER A 88 -16.61 11.93 -9.63
N GLU A 89 -17.79 11.46 -9.19
CA GLU A 89 -17.93 10.13 -8.59
C GLU A 89 -17.48 9.02 -9.56
N VAL A 90 -17.93 9.08 -10.80
CA VAL A 90 -17.57 8.10 -11.84
C VAL A 90 -16.07 8.12 -12.15
N LYS A 91 -15.43 9.30 -12.21
CA LYS A 91 -13.98 9.36 -12.44
C LYS A 91 -13.18 8.87 -11.22
N LEU A 92 -13.54 9.29 -10.00
CA LEU A 92 -12.83 8.90 -8.77
C LEU A 92 -12.90 7.38 -8.52
N ARG A 93 -14.04 6.74 -8.82
CA ARG A 93 -14.20 5.27 -8.76
C ARG A 93 -13.27 4.50 -9.71
N ARG A 94 -12.66 5.15 -10.71
CA ARG A 94 -11.70 4.53 -11.65
C ARG A 94 -10.25 4.59 -11.16
N ILE A 95 -9.95 5.31 -10.08
CA ILE A 95 -8.61 5.37 -9.51
C ILE A 95 -8.23 4.01 -8.92
N ALA A 96 -7.04 3.52 -9.27
CA ALA A 96 -6.54 2.24 -8.78
C ALA A 96 -6.48 2.21 -7.24
N GLY A 97 -7.07 1.19 -6.62
CA GLY A 97 -7.14 1.04 -5.17
C GLY A 97 -8.33 1.72 -4.49
N VAL A 98 -9.17 2.49 -5.20
CA VAL A 98 -10.44 2.98 -4.65
C VAL A 98 -11.46 1.85 -4.56
N ASP A 99 -12.19 1.83 -3.45
CA ASP A 99 -13.30 0.91 -3.18
C ASP A 99 -14.66 1.59 -3.39
N LYS A 100 -14.88 2.69 -2.65
CA LYS A 100 -16.14 3.43 -2.64
C LYS A 100 -15.90 4.92 -2.69
N VAL A 101 -16.78 5.64 -3.37
CA VAL A 101 -16.83 7.11 -3.37
C VAL A 101 -18.24 7.51 -2.93
N THR A 102 -18.32 8.52 -2.05
CA THR A 102 -19.57 9.13 -1.58
C THR A 102 -19.41 10.65 -1.68
N ILE A 103 -20.38 11.34 -2.29
CA ILE A 103 -20.35 12.80 -2.44
C ILE A 103 -21.50 13.44 -1.65
N SER A 104 -21.18 14.42 -0.81
CA SER A 104 -22.15 15.27 -0.13
C SER A 104 -22.13 16.67 -0.73
N LYS A 105 -23.07 16.94 -1.64
CA LYS A 105 -23.20 18.28 -2.26
C LYS A 105 -23.47 19.37 -1.22
N SER A 106 -24.27 19.06 -0.19
CA SER A 106 -24.67 20.02 0.86
C SER A 106 -23.54 20.38 1.81
N ALA A 107 -22.52 19.53 1.94
CA ALA A 107 -21.32 19.78 2.75
C ALA A 107 -20.08 20.10 1.91
N GLU A 108 -20.24 20.23 0.58
CA GLU A 108 -19.17 20.32 -0.43
C GLU A 108 -18.03 19.33 -0.20
N SER A 109 -18.35 18.09 0.21
CA SER A 109 -17.34 17.09 0.58
C SER A 109 -17.44 15.81 -0.25
N VAL A 110 -16.29 15.17 -0.45
CA VAL A 110 -16.14 13.86 -1.09
C VAL A 110 -15.43 12.93 -0.14
N THR A 111 -16.03 11.78 0.15
CA THR A 111 -15.38 10.67 0.84
C THR A 111 -14.95 9.62 -0.17
N VAL A 112 -13.66 9.27 -0.16
CA VAL A 112 -13.06 8.16 -0.89
C VAL A 112 -12.61 7.11 0.12
N SER A 113 -13.06 5.87 -0.02
CA SER A 113 -12.61 4.71 0.75
C SER A 113 -11.73 3.82 -0.12
N TYR A 114 -10.68 3.25 0.46
CA TYR A 114 -9.65 2.47 -0.25
C TYR A 114 -9.72 0.98 0.07
N LYS A 115 -9.31 0.17 -0.91
CA LYS A 115 -9.18 -1.29 -0.78
C LYS A 115 -7.95 -1.66 0.07
N PRO A 116 -7.93 -2.83 0.69
CA PRO A 116 -6.72 -3.41 1.27
C PRO A 116 -5.54 -3.45 0.28
N GLY A 117 -4.35 -3.05 0.73
CA GLY A 117 -3.11 -3.03 -0.06
C GLY A 117 -2.96 -1.86 -1.05
N ALA A 118 -3.92 -0.93 -1.09
CA ALA A 118 -3.90 0.26 -1.94
C ALA A 118 -2.75 1.22 -1.59
N VAL A 119 -2.40 2.09 -2.54
CA VAL A 119 -1.45 3.20 -2.37
C VAL A 119 -2.22 4.50 -2.46
N PHE A 120 -2.01 5.40 -1.50
CA PHE A 120 -2.71 6.66 -1.44
C PHE A 120 -2.13 7.69 -2.42
N GLN A 121 -2.94 8.14 -3.38
CA GLN A 121 -2.50 8.96 -4.53
C GLN A 121 -3.27 10.30 -4.62
N PRO A 122 -3.01 11.27 -3.73
CA PRO A 122 -3.75 12.54 -3.68
C PRO A 122 -3.55 13.40 -4.93
N LEU A 123 -2.38 13.30 -5.57
CA LEU A 123 -2.07 14.02 -6.82
C LEU A 123 -2.95 13.57 -7.99
N GLU A 124 -3.20 12.26 -8.14
CA GLU A 124 -4.06 11.74 -9.20
C GLU A 124 -5.53 12.15 -8.96
N ILE A 125 -5.96 12.24 -7.70
CA ILE A 125 -7.28 12.77 -7.34
C ILE A 125 -7.43 14.24 -7.75
N ARG A 126 -6.43 15.10 -7.47
CA ARG A 126 -6.42 16.50 -7.95
C ARG A 126 -6.56 16.57 -9.46
N LYS A 127 -5.68 15.87 -10.19
CA LYS A 127 -5.61 15.85 -11.65
C LYS A 127 -6.89 15.38 -12.33
N ILE A 128 -7.65 14.47 -11.69
CA ILE A 128 -8.94 13.99 -12.19
C ILE A 128 -10.08 15.00 -12.01
N LEU A 129 -10.03 15.80 -10.93
CA LEU A 129 -11.05 16.79 -10.56
C LEU A 129 -10.80 18.19 -11.15
N GLU A 130 -9.55 18.54 -11.41
CA GLU A 130 -9.13 19.78 -12.07
C GLU A 130 -9.91 20.10 -13.38
N PRO A 131 -10.02 19.18 -14.37
CA PRO A 131 -10.79 19.44 -15.59
C PRO A 131 -12.32 19.41 -15.39
N LEU A 132 -12.80 19.28 -14.15
CA LEU A 132 -14.22 19.45 -13.77
C LEU A 132 -14.44 20.78 -13.02
N ASN A 133 -13.40 21.62 -12.91
CA ASN A 133 -13.35 22.82 -12.09
C ASN A 133 -13.65 22.57 -10.59
N VAL A 134 -13.49 21.33 -10.12
CA VAL A 134 -13.67 20.95 -8.71
C VAL A 134 -12.33 21.09 -8.00
N GLY A 135 -12.20 22.16 -7.20
CA GLY A 135 -11.03 22.39 -6.36
C GLY A 135 -11.05 21.49 -5.11
N ILE A 136 -9.87 21.19 -4.56
CA ILE A 136 -9.73 20.50 -3.27
C ILE A 136 -9.01 21.45 -2.30
N ALA A 137 -9.77 21.98 -1.33
CA ALA A 137 -9.28 22.90 -0.31
C ALA A 137 -8.45 22.18 0.75
N GLN A 138 -8.86 20.97 1.16
CA GLN A 138 -8.21 20.20 2.21
C GLN A 138 -8.48 18.70 2.06
N PHE A 139 -7.46 17.89 2.35
CA PHE A 139 -7.58 16.46 2.60
C PHE A 139 -7.56 16.20 4.10
N GLN A 140 -8.54 15.45 4.60
CA GLN A 140 -8.54 14.84 5.93
C GLN A 140 -8.54 13.32 5.73
N ILE A 141 -7.55 12.62 6.27
CA ILE A 141 -7.42 11.17 6.10
C ILE A 141 -7.64 10.45 7.43
N SER A 142 -8.22 9.24 7.36
CA SER A 142 -8.03 8.21 8.36
C SER A 142 -7.02 7.19 7.84
N ALA A 143 -6.03 6.85 8.67
CA ALA A 143 -4.98 5.91 8.30
C ALA A 143 -4.49 5.10 9.50
N THR A 144 -4.20 3.82 9.31
CA THR A 144 -3.58 2.96 10.32
C THR A 144 -2.11 2.69 9.99
N GLY A 145 -1.24 2.89 10.98
CA GLY A 145 0.20 2.82 10.77
C GLY A 145 1.02 2.83 12.04
N ARG A 146 2.33 3.04 11.87
CA ARG A 146 3.28 3.20 12.97
C ARG A 146 4.02 4.52 12.82
N ILE A 147 4.36 5.13 13.94
CA ILE A 147 5.25 6.29 13.97
C ILE A 147 6.69 5.79 14.14
N GLN A 148 7.55 6.23 13.22
CA GLN A 148 8.99 5.96 13.21
C GLN A 148 9.73 7.28 13.29
N GLU A 149 10.82 7.33 14.04
CA GLU A 149 11.67 8.51 14.13
C GLU A 149 12.96 8.28 13.34
N GLN A 150 13.29 9.20 12.43
CA GLN A 150 14.48 9.10 11.57
C GLN A 150 15.10 10.50 11.41
N GLY A 151 16.37 10.66 11.79
CA GLY A 151 17.10 11.92 11.63
C GLY A 151 16.44 13.13 12.33
N GLY A 152 15.89 12.93 13.53
CA GLY A 152 15.19 13.98 14.29
C GLY A 152 13.82 14.39 13.72
N LYS A 153 13.30 13.67 12.71
CA LYS A 153 11.94 13.86 12.18
C LYS A 153 11.09 12.63 12.48
N GLN A 154 9.84 12.87 12.87
CA GLN A 154 8.84 11.82 13.03
C GLN A 154 8.14 11.58 11.70
N PHE A 155 8.00 10.32 11.33
CA PHE A 155 7.31 9.85 10.14
C PHE A 155 6.18 8.91 10.53
N PHE A 156 5.01 9.11 9.94
CA PHE A 156 3.94 8.13 9.99
C PHE A 156 4.03 7.24 8.74
N VAL A 157 4.09 5.93 8.96
CA VAL A 157 4.20 4.92 7.89
C VAL A 157 2.93 4.07 7.90
N ALA A 158 2.20 4.12 6.79
CA ALA A 158 0.96 3.41 6.55
C ALA A 158 1.14 2.48 5.34
N GLY A 159 1.66 1.27 5.60
CA GLY A 159 1.96 0.30 4.55
C GLY A 159 3.05 0.80 3.59
N LYS A 160 2.63 1.17 2.37
CA LYS A 160 3.51 1.73 1.33
C LYS A 160 3.65 3.26 1.42
N ASP A 161 2.72 3.92 2.10
CA ASP A 161 2.68 5.38 2.20
C ASP A 161 3.48 5.88 3.40
N LYS A 162 4.26 6.94 3.20
CA LYS A 162 5.12 7.55 4.24
C LYS A 162 4.93 9.06 4.25
N PHE A 163 4.63 9.61 5.43
CA PHE A 163 4.35 11.02 5.64
C PHE A 163 5.23 11.58 6.76
N VAL A 164 5.64 12.84 6.65
CA VAL A 164 6.25 13.58 7.76
C VAL A 164 5.15 14.01 8.74
N LEU A 165 5.36 13.85 10.03
CA LEU A 165 4.47 14.42 11.04
C LEU A 165 4.88 15.87 11.32
N ARG A 166 3.98 16.82 11.07
CA ARG A 166 4.13 18.20 11.54
C ARG A 166 3.51 18.31 12.93
N ALA A 167 4.35 18.57 13.93
CA ALA A 167 3.89 18.91 15.28
C ALA A 167 3.01 20.17 15.23
N ALA A 168 1.86 20.11 15.88
CA ALA A 168 1.05 21.27 16.24
C ALA A 168 1.33 21.64 17.71
N ALA A 169 1.14 22.91 18.09
CA ALA A 169 1.35 23.35 19.48
C ALA A 169 0.51 22.55 20.50
N ASN A 170 -0.66 22.08 20.09
CA ASN A 170 -1.56 21.22 20.87
C ASN A 170 -1.67 19.80 20.26
N ALA A 171 -0.62 19.29 19.61
CA ALA A 171 -0.64 17.92 19.07
C ALA A 171 -0.72 16.89 20.20
N PRO A 172 -1.53 15.82 20.06
CA PRO A 172 -1.49 14.70 20.99
C PRO A 172 -0.09 14.07 21.02
N LYS A 173 0.41 13.70 22.21
CA LYS A 173 1.65 12.91 22.34
C LYS A 173 1.37 11.47 21.92
N ILE A 174 1.68 11.14 20.67
CA ILE A 174 1.48 9.79 20.12
C ILE A 174 2.74 8.95 20.44
N PRO A 175 2.60 7.73 21.00
CA PRO A 175 3.75 6.88 21.27
C PRO A 175 4.42 6.37 19.98
N THR A 176 5.74 6.49 19.91
CA THR A 176 6.57 5.96 18.82
C THR A 176 6.54 4.42 18.84
N ASN A 177 6.65 3.79 17.66
CA ASN A 177 6.65 2.34 17.44
C ASN A 177 5.34 1.58 17.76
N THR A 178 4.32 2.21 18.34
CA THR A 178 2.99 1.60 18.53
C THR A 178 2.18 1.64 17.23
N ALA A 179 1.34 0.61 17.01
CA ALA A 179 0.32 0.66 15.96
C ALA A 179 -0.81 1.62 16.36
N VAL A 180 -1.06 2.63 15.54
CA VAL A 180 -2.04 3.69 15.79
C VAL A 180 -2.89 3.93 14.55
N SER A 181 -4.19 4.10 14.76
CA SER A 181 -5.09 4.67 13.77
C SER A 181 -5.18 6.17 14.03
N ILE A 182 -4.96 6.99 13.01
CA ILE A 182 -4.96 8.45 13.11
C ILE A 182 -6.06 9.05 12.24
N GLU A 183 -6.60 10.18 12.69
CA GLU A 183 -7.34 11.13 11.86
C GLU A 183 -6.46 12.37 11.73
N ALA A 184 -6.11 12.75 10.50
CA ALA A 184 -5.12 13.79 10.23
C ALA A 184 -5.48 14.66 9.02
N ILE A 185 -5.10 15.94 9.09
CA ILE A 185 -5.11 16.83 7.92
C ILE A 185 -3.81 16.63 7.15
N LEU A 186 -3.93 16.37 5.85
CA LEU A 186 -2.82 16.21 4.92
C LEU A 186 -2.52 17.53 4.22
N ASN A 187 -1.23 17.89 4.18
CA ASN A 187 -0.69 18.88 3.27
C ASN A 187 0.07 18.16 2.15
N ASP A 188 -0.59 18.07 0.99
CA ASP A 188 -0.11 17.41 -0.22
C ASP A 188 0.57 18.36 -1.22
N LYS A 189 0.70 19.65 -0.86
CA LYS A 189 1.35 20.68 -1.70
C LYS A 189 2.87 20.76 -1.51
N ILE A 190 3.42 19.93 -0.63
CA ILE A 190 4.85 19.86 -0.28
C ILE A 190 5.31 18.41 -0.33
N TYR A 191 6.57 18.22 -0.67
CA TYR A 191 7.21 16.90 -0.75
C TYR A 191 8.43 16.85 0.18
N PRO A 192 8.57 15.83 1.06
CA PRO A 192 7.58 14.79 1.35
C PRO A 192 6.29 15.35 1.94
N MET A 193 5.17 14.65 1.73
CA MET A 193 3.86 15.06 2.24
C MET A 193 3.84 15.12 3.77
N GLU A 194 3.13 16.10 4.32
CA GLU A 194 3.02 16.30 5.76
C GLU A 194 1.62 15.96 6.29
N LEU A 195 1.56 15.33 7.46
CA LEU A 195 0.33 15.14 8.23
C LEU A 195 0.36 15.98 9.51
N ARG A 196 -0.75 16.68 9.76
CA ARG A 196 -1.08 17.26 11.06
C ARG A 196 -2.16 16.41 11.70
N VAL A 197 -1.76 15.54 12.63
CA VAL A 197 -2.69 14.65 13.36
C VAL A 197 -3.65 15.48 14.21
N MET A 198 -4.95 15.18 14.08
CA MET A 198 -6.02 15.77 14.89
C MET A 198 -6.34 14.87 16.08
N THR A 199 -6.47 13.57 15.83
CA THR A 199 -6.82 12.55 16.83
C THR A 199 -6.06 11.26 16.50
N PHE A 200 -5.72 10.48 17.52
CA PHE A 200 -5.22 9.11 17.35
C PHE A 200 -5.94 8.15 18.29
N LYS A 201 -6.00 6.89 17.89
CA LYS A 201 -6.53 5.77 18.67
C LYS A 201 -5.50 4.64 18.62
N PRO A 202 -5.01 4.12 19.77
CA PRO A 202 -4.19 2.92 19.77
C PRO A 202 -4.95 1.76 19.14
N VAL A 203 -4.29 1.00 18.27
CA VAL A 203 -4.85 -0.25 17.75
C VAL A 203 -4.40 -1.36 18.69
N ALA A 204 -5.34 -1.93 19.46
CA ALA A 204 -5.06 -3.10 20.27
C ALA A 204 -4.60 -4.26 19.38
N GLN A 205 -3.55 -4.97 19.82
CA GLN A 205 -2.95 -6.11 19.12
C GLN A 205 -3.55 -7.43 19.60
#